data_AF-A0AAW7IAP9-F1
#
_entry.id   AF-A0AAW7IAP9-F1
#
_cell.length_a   1.000
_cell.length_b   1.000
_cell.length_c   1.000
_cell.angle_alpha   90.00
_cell.angle_beta   90.00
_cell.angle_gamma   90.00
#
_symmetry.space_group_name_H-M   'P 1'
#
loop_
_entity.id
_entity.type
_entity.pdbx_description
1 polymer ?
#
loop_
_entity_poly.entity_id
_entity_poly.type
_entity_poly.pdbx_seq_one_letter_code
_entity_poly.pdbx_strand_id
1 'polypeptide(L)'
;LSLGSGVLTLVQTVTDADGDSASAAIDVGTGGVFRFEDDGPSAGLAEEAPRLSASVDESLAALGGAGSDGVASASLSAATVQAQFNPAFGADGAGTIGYSLALTGSNVVSGLFAVDPQAPAGQGEAIVLNQVGNVITGSAGGVDYFTLTINPSTGEVTLALLDNVWHGDTNNADDSVALSLGSGVLTLVQTVTDVDGDSASAAIDVGTGGVFRFEDDGPSAGLAEEAPRLSASVDES
;
A
#
# COMPACT_ATOMS: atom_id res chain seq x y z
N LEU A 1 -28.46 10.86 22.97
CA LEU A 1 -28.90 11.10 24.37
C LEU A 1 -30.43 11.30 24.40
N SER A 2 -31.18 10.64 25.30
CA SER A 2 -32.57 11.00 25.61
C SER A 2 -32.65 11.37 27.08
N LEU A 3 -33.20 12.53 27.41
CA LEU A 3 -33.46 12.89 28.79
C LEU A 3 -34.69 12.14 29.30
N GLY A 4 -34.74 11.86 30.60
CA GLY A 4 -35.93 11.32 31.25
C GLY A 4 -37.08 12.33 31.25
N SER A 5 -38.31 11.86 31.37
CA SER A 5 -39.49 12.73 31.45
C SER A 5 -39.42 13.67 32.65
N GLY A 6 -39.78 14.94 32.45
CA GLY A 6 -39.81 16.00 33.46
C GLY A 6 -38.44 16.60 33.77
N VAL A 7 -37.37 16.18 33.09
CA VAL A 7 -36.01 16.68 33.34
C VAL A 7 -35.79 18.07 32.75
N LEU A 8 -36.37 18.34 31.57
CA LEU A 8 -36.27 19.64 30.91
C LEU A 8 -37.64 20.08 30.41
N THR A 9 -38.28 20.99 31.12
CA THR A 9 -39.62 21.50 30.80
C THR A 9 -39.58 22.99 30.50
N LEU A 10 -40.22 23.40 29.40
CA LEU A 10 -40.55 24.80 29.16
C LEU A 10 -41.81 25.14 29.95
N VAL A 11 -41.70 26.06 30.90
CA VAL A 11 -42.84 26.54 31.69
C VAL A 11 -43.24 27.92 31.19
N GLN A 12 -44.47 28.05 30.71
CA GLN A 12 -45.10 29.33 30.45
C GLN A 12 -45.94 29.71 31.67
N THR A 13 -45.72 30.92 32.19
CA THR A 13 -46.58 31.52 33.21
C THR A 13 -47.22 32.77 32.64
N VAL A 14 -48.54 32.89 32.81
CA VAL A 14 -49.32 34.07 32.47
C VAL A 14 -49.87 34.65 33.77
N THR A 15 -49.67 35.94 33.95
CA THR A 15 -50.18 36.71 35.10
C THR A 15 -51.11 37.77 34.57
N ASP A 16 -52.29 37.90 35.15
CA ASP A 16 -53.23 38.94 34.74
C ASP A 16 -52.96 40.29 35.46
N ALA A 17 -53.86 41.25 35.26
CA ALA A 17 -53.68 42.60 35.75
C ALA A 17 -53.90 42.75 37.27
N ASP A 18 -54.60 41.83 37.92
CA ASP A 18 -54.80 41.87 39.37
C ASP A 18 -53.79 41.00 40.14
N GLY A 19 -53.00 40.21 39.41
CA GLY A 19 -51.81 39.52 39.92
C GLY A 19 -51.97 38.01 39.99
N ASP A 20 -53.14 37.47 39.64
CA ASP A 20 -53.35 36.04 39.57
C ASP A 20 -52.53 35.43 38.43
N SER A 21 -51.95 34.25 38.69
CA SER A 21 -51.05 33.59 37.75
C SER A 21 -51.48 32.15 37.47
N ALA A 22 -51.37 31.74 36.21
CA ALA A 22 -51.53 30.36 35.76
C ALA A 22 -50.29 29.92 34.98
N SER A 23 -49.90 28.65 35.12
CA SER A 23 -48.75 28.08 34.43
C SER A 23 -49.12 26.82 33.66
N ALA A 24 -48.48 26.64 32.51
CA ALA A 24 -48.50 25.40 31.73
C ALA A 24 -47.05 24.97 31.45
N ALA A 25 -46.80 23.67 31.47
CA ALA A 25 -45.48 23.11 31.19
C ALA A 25 -45.54 22.15 30.01
N ILE A 26 -44.53 22.22 29.14
CA ILE A 26 -44.28 21.25 28.06
C ILE A 26 -42.92 20.62 28.34
N ASP A 27 -42.88 19.28 28.35
CA ASP A 27 -41.62 18.55 28.38
C ASP A 27 -40.95 18.63 27.01
N VAL A 28 -39.78 19.26 26.96
CA VAL A 28 -38.95 19.39 25.76
C VAL A 28 -37.74 18.45 25.81
N GLY A 29 -37.54 17.74 26.92
CA GLY A 29 -36.53 16.69 27.05
C GLY A 29 -36.98 15.37 26.43
N THR A 30 -38.28 15.12 26.40
CA THR A 30 -38.88 13.94 25.73
C THR A 30 -39.35 14.29 24.31
N GLY A 31 -39.05 13.44 23.33
CA GLY A 31 -39.52 13.60 21.95
C GLY A 31 -38.47 14.11 20.95
N GLY A 32 -37.20 14.23 21.34
CA GLY A 32 -36.11 14.56 20.41
C GLY A 32 -36.08 16.01 19.93
N VAL A 33 -36.72 16.94 20.67
CA VAL A 33 -36.70 18.38 20.39
C VAL A 33 -35.26 18.91 20.35
N PHE A 34 -34.38 18.36 21.19
CA PHE A 34 -32.93 18.55 21.10
C PHE A 34 -32.28 17.25 20.62
N ARG A 35 -31.53 17.34 19.52
CA ARG A 35 -30.61 16.30 19.04
C ARG A 35 -29.19 16.83 19.14
N PHE A 36 -28.31 15.96 19.60
CA PHE A 36 -26.87 16.10 19.43
C PHE A 36 -26.51 15.07 18.38
N GLU A 37 -26.02 15.55 17.24
CA GLU A 37 -25.49 14.70 16.18
C GLU A 37 -24.00 14.49 16.42
N ASP A 38 -23.52 13.36 15.93
CA ASP A 38 -22.16 12.90 16.13
C ASP A 38 -21.39 13.13 14.83
N ASP A 39 -20.34 13.93 14.88
CA ASP A 39 -19.54 14.28 13.71
C ASP A 39 -18.33 13.34 13.64
N GLY A 40 -18.54 12.17 13.05
CA GLY A 40 -17.50 11.14 12.92
C GLY A 40 -16.33 11.50 11.98
N PRO A 41 -15.33 10.61 11.86
CA PRO A 41 -14.11 10.89 11.13
C PRO A 41 -14.35 10.87 9.61
N SER A 42 -13.42 11.46 8.87
CA SER A 42 -13.38 11.38 7.41
C SER A 42 -12.01 10.95 6.92
N ALA A 43 -12.00 10.19 5.84
CA ALA A 43 -10.79 9.76 5.16
C ALA A 43 -10.92 10.13 3.67
N GLY A 44 -9.88 10.77 3.14
CA GLY A 44 -9.83 11.19 1.74
C GLY A 44 -8.40 11.11 1.21
N LEU A 45 -8.28 11.24 -0.11
CA LEU A 45 -6.99 11.38 -0.76
C LEU A 45 -6.54 12.85 -0.73
N ALA A 46 -5.24 13.07 -0.67
CA ALA A 46 -4.66 14.41 -0.81
C ALA A 46 -4.85 14.92 -2.26
N GLU A 47 -5.10 16.22 -2.43
CA GLU A 47 -5.28 16.81 -3.76
C GLU A 47 -3.98 16.83 -4.59
N GLU A 48 -2.84 17.02 -3.92
CA GLU A 48 -1.51 16.86 -4.48
C GLU A 48 -0.72 15.86 -3.64
N ALA A 49 -0.33 14.76 -4.25
CA ALA A 49 0.42 13.70 -3.59
C ALA A 49 1.70 13.36 -4.38
N PRO A 50 2.81 13.02 -3.70
CA PRO A 50 4.02 12.55 -4.37
C PRO A 50 3.73 11.25 -5.12
N ARG A 51 4.43 11.01 -6.23
CA ARG A 51 4.33 9.72 -6.94
C ARG A 51 4.86 8.59 -6.07
N LEU A 52 4.17 7.46 -6.10
CA LEU A 52 4.62 6.22 -5.47
C LEU A 52 5.50 5.45 -6.46
N SER A 53 6.68 5.04 -6.02
CA SER A 53 7.59 4.17 -6.78
C SER A 53 8.57 3.47 -5.86
N ALA A 54 8.79 2.18 -6.09
CA ALA A 54 9.84 1.38 -5.49
C ALA A 54 10.43 0.47 -6.58
N SER A 55 11.73 0.59 -6.82
CA SER A 55 12.49 -0.25 -7.76
C SER A 55 13.48 -1.10 -6.98
N VAL A 56 13.51 -2.38 -7.27
CA VAL A 56 14.58 -3.31 -6.89
C VAL A 56 15.36 -3.69 -8.13
N ASP A 57 16.56 -4.21 -7.92
CA ASP A 57 17.51 -4.50 -8.97
C ASP A 57 18.17 -5.84 -8.64
N GLU A 58 18.17 -6.74 -9.61
CA GLU A 58 18.61 -8.13 -9.45
C GLU A 58 20.12 -8.36 -9.55
N SER A 59 20.95 -7.31 -9.73
CA SER A 59 22.42 -7.35 -9.63
C SER A 59 22.98 -7.74 -8.26
N LEU A 60 22.20 -8.43 -7.46
CA LEU A 60 22.60 -9.02 -6.20
C LEU A 60 23.55 -10.19 -6.46
N ALA A 61 24.76 -10.10 -5.90
CA ALA A 61 25.72 -11.20 -5.92
C ALA A 61 25.14 -12.53 -5.36
N ALA A 62 24.16 -12.44 -4.44
CA ALA A 62 23.46 -13.60 -3.88
C ALA A 62 22.54 -14.31 -4.90
N LEU A 63 22.07 -13.58 -5.92
CA LEU A 63 21.24 -14.11 -7.01
C LEU A 63 22.03 -14.32 -8.31
N GLY A 64 23.36 -14.26 -8.24
CA GLY A 64 24.24 -14.42 -9.39
C GLY A 64 24.27 -13.21 -10.34
N GLY A 65 23.74 -12.07 -9.90
CA GLY A 65 23.74 -10.82 -10.65
C GLY A 65 25.15 -10.32 -10.98
N ALA A 66 25.27 -9.68 -12.15
CA ALA A 66 26.53 -9.25 -12.73
C ALA A 66 26.66 -7.71 -12.74
N GLY A 67 26.63 -7.08 -11.58
CA GLY A 67 26.72 -5.63 -11.43
C GLY A 67 27.17 -5.20 -10.03
N SER A 68 27.08 -3.91 -9.74
CA SER A 68 27.43 -3.35 -8.42
C SER A 68 26.35 -2.45 -7.84
N ASP A 69 25.21 -2.42 -8.51
CA ASP A 69 24.01 -1.60 -8.33
C ASP A 69 22.83 -2.37 -7.73
N GLY A 70 22.94 -3.71 -7.60
CA GLY A 70 21.91 -4.56 -7.03
C GLY A 70 21.21 -3.99 -5.79
N VAL A 71 19.87 -3.94 -5.84
CA VAL A 71 18.99 -3.39 -4.80
C VAL A 71 18.05 -4.48 -4.30
N ALA A 72 18.35 -5.07 -3.15
CA ALA A 72 17.54 -6.16 -2.58
C ALA A 72 16.20 -5.72 -2.02
N SER A 73 16.05 -4.44 -1.71
CA SER A 73 14.81 -3.90 -1.16
C SER A 73 14.65 -2.42 -1.44
N ALA A 74 13.43 -2.02 -1.71
CA ALA A 74 13.01 -0.62 -1.79
C ALA A 74 11.70 -0.41 -1.04
N SER A 75 11.42 0.81 -0.60
CA SER A 75 10.18 1.09 0.12
C SER A 75 9.44 2.33 -0.39
N LEU A 76 8.12 2.22 -0.37
CA LEU A 76 7.25 3.38 -0.32
C LEU A 76 7.34 3.92 1.10
N SER A 77 8.13 4.99 1.29
CA SER A 77 8.39 5.52 2.63
C SER A 77 7.10 5.88 3.36
N ALA A 78 7.09 5.74 4.69
CA ALA A 78 5.95 6.13 5.52
C ALA A 78 5.48 7.57 5.22
N ALA A 79 6.41 8.51 5.03
CA ALA A 79 6.08 9.89 4.71
C ALA A 79 5.39 10.03 3.34
N THR A 80 5.87 9.32 2.31
CA THR A 80 5.27 9.33 0.97
C THR A 80 3.87 8.71 0.97
N VAL A 81 3.69 7.62 1.72
CA VAL A 81 2.38 6.96 1.89
C VAL A 81 1.40 7.87 2.64
N GLN A 82 1.82 8.42 3.78
CA GLN A 82 0.98 9.31 4.57
C GLN A 82 0.56 10.57 3.78
N ALA A 83 1.47 11.10 2.97
CA ALA A 83 1.19 12.25 2.09
C ALA A 83 0.15 11.97 1.00
N GLN A 84 -0.24 10.71 0.77
CA GLN A 84 -1.31 10.40 -0.17
C GLN A 84 -2.70 10.65 0.41
N PHE A 85 -2.83 10.78 1.73
CA PHE A 85 -4.10 10.83 2.42
C PHE A 85 -4.29 12.17 3.14
N ASN A 86 -5.55 12.57 3.32
CA ASN A 86 -5.94 13.74 4.07
C ASN A 86 -7.02 13.35 5.12
N PRO A 87 -6.64 12.68 6.21
CA PRO A 87 -7.57 12.22 7.23
C PRO A 87 -8.00 13.33 8.20
N ALA A 88 -9.22 13.22 8.74
CA ALA A 88 -9.69 14.04 9.86
C ALA A 88 -10.47 13.18 10.85
N PHE A 89 -10.32 13.46 12.14
CA PHE A 89 -10.94 12.68 13.21
C PHE A 89 -12.31 13.19 13.66
N GLY A 90 -12.86 14.22 13.02
CA GLY A 90 -14.13 14.80 13.46
C GLY A 90 -14.02 15.59 14.77
N ALA A 91 -15.15 15.80 15.44
CA ALA A 91 -15.26 16.61 16.66
C ALA A 91 -14.80 15.86 17.92
N ASP A 92 -14.78 14.53 17.87
CA ASP A 92 -14.55 13.64 19.02
C ASP A 92 -13.07 13.46 19.37
N GLY A 93 -12.20 14.02 18.54
CA GLY A 93 -10.77 14.12 18.78
C GLY A 93 -9.99 12.94 18.22
N ALA A 94 -8.66 13.06 18.27
CA ALA A 94 -7.78 12.11 17.61
C ALA A 94 -7.82 10.71 18.26
N GLY A 95 -8.20 9.70 17.48
CA GLY A 95 -8.04 8.29 17.81
C GLY A 95 -6.81 7.69 17.14
N THR A 96 -7.01 6.71 16.26
CA THR A 96 -5.92 5.97 15.58
C THR A 96 -5.98 6.09 14.06
N ILE A 97 -4.81 6.03 13.42
CA ILE A 97 -4.69 5.81 11.98
C ILE A 97 -3.97 4.48 11.77
N GLY A 98 -4.54 3.63 10.93
CA GLY A 98 -3.98 2.34 10.53
C GLY A 98 -3.89 2.20 9.01
N TYR A 99 -2.99 1.33 8.57
CA TYR A 99 -2.74 1.07 7.15
C TYR A 99 -2.79 -0.43 6.86
N SER A 100 -3.22 -0.78 5.64
CA SER A 100 -3.18 -2.16 5.15
C SER A 100 -3.00 -2.20 3.63
N LEU A 101 -2.43 -3.29 3.14
CA LEU A 101 -2.55 -3.67 1.73
C LEU A 101 -3.73 -4.63 1.61
N ALA A 102 -4.54 -4.44 0.58
CA ALA A 102 -5.65 -5.31 0.26
C ALA A 102 -5.48 -5.85 -1.17
N LEU A 103 -5.15 -7.14 -1.26
CA LEU A 103 -5.14 -7.92 -2.49
C LEU A 103 -6.48 -8.63 -2.67
N THR A 104 -7.14 -8.40 -3.80
CA THR A 104 -8.41 -9.03 -4.13
C THR A 104 -8.17 -10.36 -4.85
N GLY A 105 -8.41 -11.47 -4.14
CA GLY A 105 -8.34 -12.82 -4.68
C GLY A 105 -7.13 -13.62 -4.20
N SER A 106 -6.96 -14.81 -4.78
CA SER A 106 -5.86 -15.74 -4.51
C SER A 106 -5.24 -16.17 -5.82
N ASN A 107 -3.93 -16.39 -5.84
CA ASN A 107 -3.15 -16.68 -7.05
C ASN A 107 -3.39 -15.64 -8.15
N VAL A 108 -3.31 -14.36 -7.76
CA VAL A 108 -3.53 -13.23 -8.66
C VAL A 108 -2.31 -13.12 -9.59
N VAL A 109 -2.50 -13.17 -10.90
CA VAL A 109 -1.40 -13.05 -11.86
C VAL A 109 -0.74 -11.68 -11.73
N SER A 110 0.57 -11.65 -11.48
CA SER A 110 1.34 -10.43 -11.24
C SER A 110 1.70 -9.64 -12.50
N GLY A 111 1.69 -10.32 -13.65
CA GLY A 111 2.29 -9.83 -14.91
C GLY A 111 3.78 -10.15 -15.04
N LEU A 112 4.40 -10.73 -14.00
CA LEU A 112 5.80 -11.13 -13.95
C LEU A 112 5.93 -12.65 -14.13
N PHE A 113 7.11 -13.09 -14.55
CA PHE A 113 7.41 -14.49 -14.81
C PHE A 113 8.71 -14.90 -14.12
N ALA A 114 8.81 -16.17 -13.74
CA ALA A 114 10.04 -16.78 -13.26
C ALA A 114 11.07 -16.90 -14.40
N VAL A 115 12.35 -16.95 -14.06
CA VAL A 115 13.41 -17.38 -14.98
C VAL A 115 13.45 -18.91 -15.05
N ASP A 116 13.35 -19.48 -16.25
CA ASP A 116 13.54 -20.92 -16.50
C ASP A 116 14.51 -21.13 -17.67
N PRO A 117 15.78 -21.55 -17.41
CA PRO A 117 16.77 -21.81 -18.45
C PRO A 117 16.39 -22.91 -19.44
N GLN A 118 15.40 -23.76 -19.12
CA GLN A 118 14.91 -24.82 -20.01
C GLN A 118 13.73 -24.37 -20.88
N ALA A 119 13.09 -23.26 -20.55
CA ALA A 119 11.97 -22.73 -21.31
C ALA A 119 12.44 -21.95 -22.55
N PRO A 120 11.62 -21.89 -23.62
CA PRO A 120 11.88 -21.01 -24.75
C PRO A 120 12.05 -19.56 -24.28
N ALA A 121 13.12 -18.89 -24.74
CA ALA A 121 13.45 -17.52 -24.35
C ALA A 121 13.67 -17.30 -22.83
N GLY A 122 13.86 -18.36 -22.04
CA GLY A 122 14.09 -18.26 -20.60
C GLY A 122 12.84 -17.99 -19.76
N GLN A 123 11.65 -17.91 -20.38
CA GLN A 123 10.42 -17.53 -19.69
C GLN A 123 9.79 -18.71 -18.96
N GLY A 124 9.86 -18.70 -17.63
CA GLY A 124 9.28 -19.71 -16.76
C GLY A 124 7.79 -19.49 -16.46
N GLU A 125 7.35 -20.07 -15.35
CA GLU A 125 5.97 -19.96 -14.87
C GLU A 125 5.59 -18.52 -14.50
N ALA A 126 4.31 -18.18 -14.66
CA ALA A 126 3.79 -16.88 -14.22
C ALA A 126 3.85 -16.76 -12.69
N ILE A 127 4.39 -15.65 -12.20
CA ILE A 127 4.42 -15.34 -10.77
C ILE A 127 3.02 -14.89 -10.35
N VAL A 128 2.48 -15.51 -9.31
CA VAL A 128 1.17 -15.19 -8.75
C VAL A 128 1.30 -14.63 -7.34
N LEU A 129 0.40 -13.71 -7.00
CA LEU A 129 0.36 -13.06 -5.70
C LEU A 129 -0.62 -13.76 -4.77
N ASN A 130 -0.19 -13.94 -3.52
CA ASN A 130 -1.02 -14.40 -2.42
C ASN A 130 -0.74 -13.54 -1.18
N GLN A 131 -1.79 -13.18 -0.44
CA GLN A 131 -1.67 -12.36 0.76
C GLN A 131 -1.87 -13.20 2.03
N VAL A 132 -0.98 -13.04 3.00
CA VAL A 132 -1.10 -13.57 4.35
C VAL A 132 -0.83 -12.43 5.35
N GLY A 133 -1.89 -11.96 6.00
CA GLY A 133 -1.79 -10.81 6.90
C GLY A 133 -1.29 -9.56 6.16
N ASN A 134 -0.15 -9.02 6.61
CA ASN A 134 0.45 -7.79 6.07
C ASN A 134 1.48 -8.05 4.96
N VAL A 135 1.65 -9.30 4.56
CA VAL A 135 2.64 -9.70 3.55
C VAL A 135 1.92 -10.24 2.33
N ILE A 136 2.26 -9.71 1.17
CA ILE A 136 1.91 -10.26 -0.13
C ILE A 136 3.17 -10.90 -0.70
N THR A 137 3.09 -12.16 -1.06
CA THR A 137 4.20 -12.92 -1.66
C THR A 137 3.90 -13.19 -3.12
N GLY A 138 4.85 -12.86 -3.99
CA GLY A 138 4.86 -13.29 -5.38
C GLY A 138 5.62 -14.59 -5.51
N SER A 139 4.96 -15.67 -5.93
CA SER A 139 5.57 -16.99 -6.06
C SER A 139 5.18 -17.73 -7.35
N ALA A 140 6.07 -18.61 -7.79
CA ALA A 140 5.87 -19.54 -8.92
C ALA A 140 6.61 -20.86 -8.62
N GLY A 141 6.07 -22.01 -9.02
CA GLY A 141 6.71 -23.31 -8.78
C GLY A 141 7.03 -23.66 -7.31
N GLY A 142 6.45 -22.94 -6.33
CA GLY A 142 6.78 -23.08 -4.90
C GLY A 142 8.00 -22.27 -4.43
N VAL A 143 8.54 -21.40 -5.28
CA VAL A 143 9.62 -20.44 -4.98
C VAL A 143 9.04 -19.04 -4.83
N ASP A 144 9.49 -18.32 -3.81
CA ASP A 144 9.11 -16.93 -3.55
C ASP A 144 10.12 -16.00 -4.26
N TYR A 145 9.61 -15.12 -5.13
CA TYR A 145 10.42 -14.20 -5.93
C TYR A 145 10.53 -12.82 -5.29
N PHE A 146 9.46 -12.36 -4.64
CA PHE A 146 9.47 -11.11 -3.91
C PHE A 146 8.36 -11.05 -2.86
N THR A 147 8.46 -10.09 -1.95
CA THR A 147 7.40 -9.76 -1.01
C THR A 147 7.09 -8.27 -1.00
N LEU A 148 5.81 -7.94 -0.78
CA LEU A 148 5.35 -6.61 -0.40
C LEU A 148 4.87 -6.68 1.04
N THR A 149 5.55 -6.01 1.95
CA THR A 149 5.21 -6.00 3.38
C THR A 149 4.80 -4.60 3.81
N ILE A 150 3.62 -4.47 4.44
CA ILE A 150 3.17 -3.19 5.00
C ILE A 150 3.34 -3.12 6.52
N ASN A 151 3.84 -1.99 7.00
CA ASN A 151 3.77 -1.64 8.41
C ASN A 151 2.40 -1.02 8.74
N PRO A 152 1.56 -1.67 9.56
CA PRO A 152 0.19 -1.22 9.79
C PRO A 152 0.08 0.09 10.57
N SER A 153 1.13 0.49 11.30
CA SER A 153 1.15 1.73 12.07
C SER A 153 1.65 2.93 11.25
N THR A 154 2.61 2.71 10.35
CA THR A 154 3.26 3.82 9.61
C THR A 154 2.81 3.92 8.16
N GLY A 155 2.28 2.83 7.59
CA GLY A 155 1.93 2.72 6.18
C GLY A 155 3.11 2.43 5.26
N GLU A 156 4.34 2.34 5.78
CA GLU A 156 5.50 1.99 4.94
C GLU A 156 5.29 0.63 4.27
N VAL A 157 5.50 0.58 2.96
CA VAL A 157 5.44 -0.66 2.17
C VAL A 157 6.84 -0.98 1.67
N THR A 158 7.37 -2.14 2.06
CA THR A 158 8.67 -2.63 1.61
C THR A 158 8.48 -3.68 0.52
N LEU A 159 9.07 -3.43 -0.65
CA LEU A 159 9.34 -4.43 -1.69
C LEU A 159 10.70 -5.07 -1.38
N ALA A 160 10.73 -6.39 -1.22
CA ALA A 160 11.97 -7.14 -1.09
C ALA A 160 12.07 -8.16 -2.22
N LEU A 161 13.18 -8.13 -2.95
CA LEU A 161 13.55 -9.09 -3.99
C LEU A 161 14.17 -10.33 -3.34
N LEU A 162 13.71 -11.51 -3.74
CA LEU A 162 14.13 -12.80 -3.18
C LEU A 162 14.73 -13.72 -4.24
N ASP A 163 14.31 -13.60 -5.50
CA ASP A 163 14.83 -14.35 -6.64
C ASP A 163 14.66 -13.54 -7.94
N ASN A 164 15.40 -13.89 -8.98
CA ASN A 164 15.43 -13.16 -10.25
C ASN A 164 14.10 -13.27 -10.99
N VAL A 165 13.68 -12.19 -11.61
CA VAL A 165 12.46 -12.13 -12.40
C VAL A 165 12.84 -12.21 -13.87
N TRP A 166 11.99 -12.79 -14.71
CA TRP A 166 12.28 -12.87 -16.14
C TRP A 166 11.98 -11.55 -16.84
N HIS A 167 12.93 -11.13 -17.67
CA HIS A 167 12.82 -9.98 -18.56
C HIS A 167 12.87 -10.39 -20.03
N GLY A 168 12.10 -9.69 -20.85
CA GLY A 168 11.81 -10.10 -22.22
C GLY A 168 12.53 -9.30 -23.31
N ASP A 169 13.08 -8.12 -23.00
CA ASP A 169 13.71 -7.28 -24.01
C ASP A 169 15.17 -7.69 -24.25
N THR A 170 15.37 -8.59 -25.20
CA THR A 170 16.71 -9.05 -25.58
C THR A 170 17.59 -7.97 -26.23
N ASN A 171 17.06 -6.77 -26.51
CA ASN A 171 17.82 -5.66 -27.11
C ASN A 171 18.28 -4.63 -26.07
N ASN A 172 17.79 -4.71 -24.84
CA ASN A 172 18.19 -3.85 -23.75
C ASN A 172 18.63 -4.72 -22.56
N ALA A 173 19.92 -4.69 -22.27
CA ALA A 173 20.51 -5.44 -21.17
C ALA A 173 20.28 -4.77 -19.80
N ASP A 174 19.58 -3.66 -19.73
CA ASP A 174 19.24 -2.94 -18.49
C ASP A 174 17.79 -2.46 -18.68
N ASP A 175 16.87 -3.42 -18.76
CA ASP A 175 15.44 -3.18 -18.93
C ASP A 175 14.70 -3.24 -17.59
N SER A 176 13.38 -3.00 -17.63
CA SER A 176 12.57 -2.88 -16.44
C SER A 176 11.23 -3.54 -16.65
N VAL A 177 10.84 -4.42 -15.73
CA VAL A 177 9.48 -4.95 -15.65
C VAL A 177 8.79 -4.44 -14.39
N ALA A 178 7.48 -4.29 -14.46
CA ALA A 178 6.69 -3.75 -13.37
C ALA A 178 5.54 -4.68 -13.03
N LEU A 179 5.16 -4.68 -11.75
CA LEU A 179 3.90 -5.29 -11.34
C LEU A 179 2.75 -4.62 -12.09
N SER A 180 1.91 -5.44 -12.73
CA SER A 180 0.81 -4.97 -13.57
C SER A 180 -0.44 -5.77 -13.30
N LEU A 181 -1.31 -5.22 -12.46
CA LEU A 181 -2.56 -5.83 -12.04
C LEU A 181 -3.76 -5.11 -12.68
N GLY A 182 -4.93 -5.73 -12.62
CA GLY A 182 -6.19 -5.04 -12.89
C GLY A 182 -6.44 -3.92 -11.89
N SER A 183 -7.21 -2.91 -12.29
CA SER A 183 -7.55 -1.81 -11.38
C SER A 183 -8.32 -2.30 -10.15
N GLY A 184 -7.97 -1.79 -8.99
CA GLY A 184 -8.54 -2.12 -7.69
C GLY A 184 -8.12 -3.49 -7.13
N VAL A 185 -7.27 -4.24 -7.85
CA VAL A 185 -6.84 -5.59 -7.41
C VAL A 185 -5.88 -5.50 -6.23
N LEU A 186 -4.97 -4.54 -6.21
CA LEU A 186 -4.07 -4.28 -5.09
C LEU A 186 -4.20 -2.82 -4.66
N THR A 187 -4.70 -2.61 -3.45
CA THR A 187 -4.92 -1.28 -2.89
C THR A 187 -4.20 -1.07 -1.57
N LEU A 188 -3.72 0.15 -1.36
CA LEU A 188 -3.22 0.65 -0.09
C LEU A 188 -4.36 1.40 0.61
N VAL A 189 -4.78 0.91 1.77
CA VAL A 189 -5.95 1.41 2.50
C VAL A 189 -5.50 2.07 3.79
N GLN A 190 -5.89 3.33 3.99
CA GLN A 190 -5.84 4.02 5.28
C GLN A 190 -7.19 3.91 5.97
N THR A 191 -7.18 3.62 7.27
CA THR A 191 -8.36 3.68 8.14
C THR A 191 -8.10 4.64 9.29
N VAL A 192 -9.03 5.55 9.51
CA VAL A 192 -9.01 6.56 10.57
C VAL A 192 -10.13 6.22 11.53
N THR A 193 -9.82 6.17 12.81
CA THR A 193 -10.78 5.92 13.89
C THR A 193 -10.64 7.06 14.90
N ASP A 194 -11.74 7.61 15.39
CA ASP A 194 -11.74 8.62 16.45
C ASP A 194 -11.75 7.98 17.85
N VAL A 195 -12.11 8.75 18.88
CA VAL A 195 -11.99 8.35 20.28
C VAL A 195 -13.10 7.40 20.73
N ASP A 196 -14.32 7.57 20.24
CA ASP A 196 -15.45 6.74 20.63
C ASP A 196 -15.71 5.57 19.69
N GLY A 197 -15.00 5.53 18.56
CA GLY A 197 -14.78 4.33 17.75
C GLY A 197 -15.38 4.39 16.35
N ASP A 198 -15.91 5.54 15.93
CA ASP A 198 -16.33 5.73 14.55
C ASP A 198 -15.10 5.67 13.63
N SER A 199 -15.31 5.18 12.40
CA SER A 199 -14.21 4.92 11.46
C SER A 199 -14.53 5.28 10.02
N ALA A 200 -13.52 5.79 9.32
CA ALA A 200 -13.57 6.10 7.89
C ALA A 200 -12.31 5.58 7.19
N SER A 201 -12.43 5.20 5.92
CA SER A 201 -11.29 4.67 5.15
C SER A 201 -11.18 5.31 3.77
N ALA A 202 -9.95 5.41 3.28
CA ALA A 202 -9.62 5.81 1.91
C ALA A 202 -8.60 4.83 1.33
N ALA A 203 -8.62 4.64 0.01
CA ALA A 203 -7.78 3.66 -0.67
C ALA A 203 -7.16 4.21 -1.96
N ILE A 204 -5.97 3.71 -2.28
CA ILE A 204 -5.22 4.03 -3.50
C ILE A 204 -4.83 2.74 -4.18
N ASP A 205 -5.01 2.68 -5.49
CA ASP A 205 -4.54 1.56 -6.31
C ASP A 205 -3.02 1.63 -6.46
N VAL A 206 -2.32 0.60 -5.99
CA VAL A 206 -0.86 0.45 -6.10
C VAL A 206 -0.48 -0.78 -6.94
N GLY A 207 -1.48 -1.48 -7.49
CA GLY A 207 -1.28 -2.59 -8.44
C GLY A 207 -1.15 -2.14 -9.89
N THR A 208 -1.48 -0.88 -10.17
CA THR A 208 -1.40 -0.27 -11.50
C THR A 208 -0.34 0.83 -11.54
N GLY A 209 0.01 1.31 -12.75
CA GLY A 209 0.90 2.46 -12.90
C GLY A 209 2.40 2.19 -12.66
N GLY A 210 2.77 0.92 -12.48
CA GLY A 210 4.17 0.50 -12.31
C GLY A 210 4.82 1.08 -11.05
N VAL A 211 4.10 1.02 -9.92
CA VAL A 211 4.59 1.44 -8.60
C VAL A 211 5.74 0.56 -8.13
N PHE A 212 5.68 -0.75 -8.40
CA PHE A 212 6.71 -1.71 -8.05
C PHE A 212 7.43 -2.19 -9.31
N ARG A 213 8.73 -1.98 -9.40
CA ARG A 213 9.57 -2.32 -10.56
C ARG A 213 10.76 -3.19 -10.18
N PHE A 214 11.19 -3.96 -11.16
CA PHE A 214 12.28 -4.91 -11.11
C PHE A 214 13.16 -4.59 -12.31
N GLU A 215 14.32 -4.02 -12.03
CA GLU A 215 15.33 -3.73 -13.06
C GLU A 215 16.09 -5.03 -13.39
N ASP A 216 16.37 -5.24 -14.67
CA ASP A 216 17.20 -6.32 -15.21
C ASP A 216 18.67 -5.91 -15.20
N ASP A 217 19.54 -6.90 -15.06
CA ASP A 217 20.93 -6.77 -15.45
C ASP A 217 21.36 -7.88 -16.39
N GLY A 218 21.64 -7.46 -17.60
CA GLY A 218 22.08 -8.31 -18.67
C GLY A 218 23.52 -8.77 -18.50
N PRO A 219 23.92 -9.76 -19.30
CA PRO A 219 25.21 -10.41 -19.14
C PRO A 219 26.39 -9.45 -19.43
N SER A 220 27.38 -9.45 -18.53
CA SER A 220 28.66 -8.76 -18.73
C SER A 220 29.77 -9.74 -19.13
N ALA A 221 30.58 -9.38 -20.13
CA ALA A 221 31.74 -10.14 -20.56
C ALA A 221 33.00 -9.25 -20.59
N GLY A 222 33.99 -9.58 -19.75
CA GLY A 222 35.28 -8.89 -19.67
C GLY A 222 36.47 -9.85 -19.71
N LEU A 223 37.62 -9.37 -20.16
CA LEU A 223 38.89 -10.08 -19.99
C LEU A 223 39.33 -9.96 -18.53
N ALA A 224 39.79 -11.05 -17.92
CA ALA A 224 40.42 -10.99 -16.60
C ALA A 224 41.62 -10.03 -16.63
N GLU A 225 41.75 -9.15 -15.63
CA GLU A 225 42.86 -8.18 -15.57
C GLU A 225 44.25 -8.84 -15.57
N GLU A 226 44.36 -10.09 -15.12
CA GLU A 226 45.51 -10.98 -15.33
C GLU A 226 45.13 -12.15 -16.26
N ALA A 227 44.86 -11.87 -17.52
CA ALA A 227 44.88 -12.94 -18.52
C ALA A 227 46.33 -13.44 -18.69
N PRO A 228 46.60 -14.77 -18.65
CA PRO A 228 47.88 -15.30 -19.11
C PRO A 228 48.09 -14.81 -20.54
N ARG A 229 49.27 -14.25 -20.84
CA ARG A 229 49.59 -13.87 -22.21
C ARG A 229 49.46 -15.11 -23.09
N LEU A 230 48.50 -15.11 -24.02
CA LEU A 230 48.47 -16.12 -25.07
C LEU A 230 49.69 -15.90 -25.96
N SER A 231 50.75 -16.68 -25.76
CA SER A 231 51.86 -16.78 -26.73
C SER A 231 51.72 -18.08 -27.52
N ALA A 232 51.60 -17.94 -28.83
CA ALA A 232 51.77 -19.04 -29.77
C ALA A 232 53.18 -18.96 -30.36
N SER A 233 53.98 -20.02 -30.21
CA SER A 233 55.23 -20.19 -30.94
C SER A 233 55.01 -21.21 -32.05
N VAL A 234 55.26 -20.81 -33.30
CA VAL A 234 55.33 -21.73 -34.44
C VAL A 234 56.80 -22.11 -34.61
N ASP A 235 57.08 -23.41 -34.48
CA ASP A 235 58.40 -23.99 -34.78
C ASP A 235 58.36 -24.54 -36.21
N GLU A 236 59.14 -23.94 -37.11
CA GLU A 236 59.26 -24.39 -38.49
C GLU A 236 60.52 -25.26 -38.60
N SER A 237 60.36 -26.59 -38.51
CA SER A 237 61.41 -27.58 -38.78
C SER A 237 61.54 -27.91 -40.25
#